data_AF-A0A972UFC3-F1
#
_entry.id   AF-A0A972UFC3-F1
#
_cell.length_a   1.000
_cell.length_b   1.000
_cell.length_c   1.000
_cell.angle_alpha   90.00
_cell.angle_beta   90.00
_cell.angle_gamma   90.00
#
_symmetry.space_group_name_H-M   'P 1'
#
loop_
_entity.id
_entity.type
_entity.pdbx_description
1 polymer ?
#
loop_
_entity_poly.entity_id
_entity_poly.type
_entity_poly.pdbx_seq_one_letter_code
_entity_poly.pdbx_strand_id
1 'polypeptide(L)'
;DFGVAQSDWQFHAYNGSSKYKGKAYKKLRAVFSVHPEPYHILVGGNSGIKSWADLKGKRFNLGNPGSGQRGTTEVLMKKYGTKKSDFKIATELTSTEQSKALCDGKIDAYGYTVGVPNAGVSVATDGCGAKIINLKTSVEKGLVDANPYYAFATIPKGTYKTTDADVTTFGVMATFVTSADVDENVVYEVVRAVFENLDDFRTLHPAFKNLDPKLMIKNALSAPLHKGAVKYYKEKGWM
;
A
#
# COMPACT_ATOMS: atom_id res chain seq x y z
N ASP A 1 -8.73 -20.16 -1.03
CA ASP A 1 -7.37 -20.77 -0.96
C ASP A 1 -6.25 -19.75 -0.95
N PHE A 2 -6.23 -18.79 -1.88
CA PHE A 2 -5.22 -17.75 -1.92
C PHE A 2 -5.84 -16.35 -1.99
N GLY A 3 -5.04 -15.33 -1.67
CA GLY A 3 -5.43 -13.95 -1.84
C GLY A 3 -4.24 -13.01 -1.87
N VAL A 4 -4.46 -11.79 -2.33
CA VAL A 4 -3.53 -10.68 -2.16
C VAL A 4 -4.05 -9.80 -1.03
N ALA A 5 -3.17 -9.46 -0.09
CA ALA A 5 -3.48 -8.61 1.04
C ALA A 5 -2.31 -7.66 1.31
N GLN A 6 -2.61 -6.51 1.90
CA GLN A 6 -1.57 -5.60 2.37
C GLN A 6 -0.98 -6.09 3.69
N SER A 7 0.30 -5.80 3.93
CA SER A 7 1.05 -6.24 5.11
C SER A 7 0.39 -5.83 6.43
N ASP A 8 -0.21 -4.64 6.50
CA ASP A 8 -0.93 -4.13 7.68
C ASP A 8 -2.20 -4.96 7.97
N TRP A 9 -3.00 -5.26 6.95
CA TRP A 9 -4.21 -6.07 7.11
C TRP A 9 -3.90 -7.54 7.35
N GLN A 10 -2.82 -8.05 6.77
CA GLN A 10 -2.28 -9.37 7.11
C GLN A 10 -1.90 -9.42 8.60
N PHE A 11 -1.19 -8.41 9.10
CA PHE A 11 -0.82 -8.30 10.51
C PHE A 11 -2.06 -8.25 11.41
N HIS A 12 -3.00 -7.36 11.12
CA HIS A 12 -4.19 -7.17 11.93
C HIS A 12 -5.07 -8.43 11.96
N ALA A 13 -5.24 -9.10 10.82
CA ALA A 13 -6.01 -10.33 10.72
C ALA A 13 -5.36 -11.47 11.52
N TYR A 14 -4.04 -11.68 11.38
CA TYR A 14 -3.34 -12.75 12.08
C TYR A 14 -3.28 -12.53 13.60
N ASN A 15 -3.10 -11.28 14.03
CA ASN A 15 -2.98 -10.93 15.44
C ASN A 15 -4.33 -10.65 16.12
N GLY A 16 -5.43 -10.53 15.36
CA GLY A 16 -6.74 -10.19 15.92
C GLY A 16 -6.76 -8.78 16.51
N SER A 17 -6.17 -7.82 15.81
CA SER A 17 -6.12 -6.41 16.22
C SER A 17 -6.91 -5.52 15.26
N SER A 18 -7.02 -4.22 15.56
CA SER A 18 -7.84 -3.28 14.77
C SER A 18 -9.28 -3.79 14.60
N LYS A 19 -9.80 -3.86 13.37
CA LYS A 19 -11.14 -4.39 13.05
C LYS A 19 -11.31 -5.90 13.33
N TYR A 20 -10.22 -6.63 13.57
CA TYR A 20 -10.22 -8.06 13.85
C TYR A 20 -10.13 -8.40 15.34
N LYS A 21 -10.35 -7.43 16.24
CA LYS A 21 -10.43 -7.69 17.69
C LYS A 21 -11.43 -8.81 17.99
N GLY A 22 -10.96 -9.85 18.69
CA GLY A 22 -11.73 -11.05 19.00
C GLY A 22 -11.91 -12.04 17.83
N LYS A 23 -11.32 -11.76 16.66
CA LYS A 23 -11.45 -12.56 15.43
C LYS A 23 -10.09 -12.75 14.74
N ALA A 24 -9.13 -13.35 15.45
CA ALA A 24 -7.81 -13.64 14.90
C ALA A 24 -7.85 -14.83 13.91
N TYR A 25 -7.28 -14.65 12.72
CA TYR A 25 -7.15 -15.69 11.70
C TYR A 25 -5.82 -16.43 11.86
N LYS A 26 -5.70 -17.29 12.88
CA LYS A 26 -4.44 -18.00 13.21
C LYS A 26 -3.97 -19.00 12.15
N LYS A 27 -4.87 -19.38 11.24
CA LYS A 27 -4.53 -20.20 10.06
C LYS A 27 -3.98 -19.38 8.88
N LEU A 28 -4.02 -18.04 8.92
CA LEU A 28 -3.44 -17.22 7.85
C LEU A 28 -1.94 -17.50 7.72
N ARG A 29 -1.46 -17.64 6.48
CA ARG A 29 -0.04 -17.81 6.15
C ARG A 29 0.38 -16.82 5.09
N ALA A 30 1.58 -16.28 5.26
CA ALA A 30 2.28 -15.58 4.20
C ALA A 30 2.83 -16.60 3.19
N VAL A 31 2.83 -16.24 1.91
CA VAL A 31 3.55 -16.98 0.87
C VAL A 31 4.80 -16.18 0.50
N PHE A 32 4.62 -15.02 -0.15
CA PHE A 32 5.69 -14.05 -0.45
C PHE A 32 5.11 -12.63 -0.51
N SER A 33 5.98 -11.62 -0.38
CA SER A 33 5.64 -10.24 -0.66
C SER A 33 5.80 -9.99 -2.15
N VAL A 34 5.05 -9.03 -2.67
CA VAL A 34 5.10 -8.61 -4.06
C VAL A 34 5.81 -7.26 -4.09
N HIS A 35 5.09 -6.15 -4.26
CA HIS A 35 5.66 -4.83 -4.45
C HIS A 35 5.28 -3.90 -3.30
N PRO A 36 6.07 -2.85 -3.02
CA PRO A 36 5.68 -1.81 -2.08
C PRO A 36 4.47 -1.04 -2.61
N GLU A 37 3.56 -0.72 -1.72
CA GLU A 37 2.42 0.16 -1.97
C GLU A 37 2.54 1.38 -1.05
N PRO A 38 3.38 2.37 -1.41
CA PRO A 38 3.41 3.64 -0.72
C PRO A 38 2.02 4.28 -0.67
N TYR A 39 1.72 4.97 0.43
CA TYR A 39 0.55 5.81 0.55
C TYR A 39 0.88 7.19 0.00
N HIS A 40 0.05 7.67 -0.91
CA HIS A 40 0.18 8.95 -1.57
C HIS A 40 -0.93 9.85 -1.06
N ILE A 41 -0.62 11.12 -0.81
CA ILE A 41 -1.65 12.16 -0.76
C ILE A 41 -1.49 13.00 -2.02
N LEU A 42 -2.43 12.82 -2.94
CA LEU A 42 -2.50 13.62 -4.16
C LEU A 42 -3.36 14.85 -3.90
N VAL A 43 -2.84 16.01 -4.28
CA VAL A 43 -3.49 17.31 -4.10
C VAL A 43 -3.63 17.99 -5.46
N GLY A 44 -4.71 18.76 -5.63
CA GLY A 44 -4.90 19.52 -6.87
C GLY A 44 -3.75 20.51 -7.10
N GLY A 45 -3.30 20.69 -8.34
CA GLY A 45 -2.09 21.47 -8.66
C GLY A 45 -2.10 22.91 -8.14
N ASN A 46 -3.28 23.54 -8.09
CA ASN A 46 -3.50 24.90 -7.62
C ASN A 46 -4.12 24.98 -6.21
N SER A 47 -4.15 23.87 -5.47
CA SER A 47 -4.85 23.79 -4.17
C SER A 47 -4.15 24.54 -3.03
N GLY A 48 -2.85 24.83 -3.18
CA GLY A 48 -2.00 25.38 -2.13
C GLY A 48 -1.67 24.40 -1.00
N ILE A 49 -2.16 23.15 -1.06
CA ILE A 49 -1.97 22.12 -0.04
C ILE A 49 -0.53 21.57 -0.14
N LYS A 50 0.22 21.63 0.96
CA LYS A 50 1.63 21.16 1.01
C LYS A 50 1.87 20.12 2.10
N SER A 51 0.93 19.97 3.03
CA SER A 51 1.06 19.13 4.21
C SER A 51 -0.29 18.53 4.62
N TRP A 52 -0.26 17.57 5.55
CA TRP A 52 -1.48 17.03 6.17
C TRP A 52 -2.34 18.12 6.83
N ALA A 53 -1.71 19.11 7.48
CA ALA A 53 -2.41 20.18 8.18
C ALA A 53 -3.25 21.04 7.21
N ASP A 54 -2.79 21.22 5.97
CA ASP A 54 -3.48 22.00 4.95
C ASP A 54 -4.76 21.33 4.41
N LEU A 55 -5.00 20.06 4.77
CA LEU A 55 -6.24 19.34 4.42
C LEU A 55 -7.44 19.79 5.24
N LYS A 56 -7.23 20.51 6.36
CA LYS A 56 -8.33 21.05 7.17
C LYS A 56 -9.16 22.04 6.34
N GLY A 57 -10.48 21.89 6.37
CA GLY A 57 -11.43 22.68 5.59
C GLY A 57 -11.43 22.36 4.09
N LYS A 58 -10.71 21.32 3.65
CA LYS A 58 -10.70 20.88 2.24
C LYS A 58 -11.69 19.76 1.99
N ARG A 59 -11.95 19.48 0.72
CA ARG A 59 -12.73 18.33 0.25
C ARG A 59 -11.76 17.19 0.03
N PHE A 60 -11.76 16.22 0.93
CA PHE A 60 -10.77 15.15 0.94
C PHE A 60 -11.42 13.79 0.73
N ASN A 61 -10.91 13.01 -0.22
CA ASN A 61 -11.35 11.62 -0.39
C ASN A 61 -10.61 10.71 0.58
N LEU A 62 -11.38 10.07 1.46
CA LEU A 62 -10.89 9.10 2.44
C LEU A 62 -10.70 7.70 1.83
N GLY A 63 -11.19 7.47 0.61
CA GLY A 63 -11.28 6.14 0.00
C GLY A 63 -12.52 5.36 0.41
N ASN A 64 -12.92 4.42 -0.44
CA ASN A 64 -14.11 3.61 -0.25
C ASN A 64 -13.98 2.69 1.00
N PRO A 65 -15.09 2.41 1.72
CA PRO A 65 -15.05 1.60 2.93
C PRO A 65 -14.42 0.22 2.69
N GLY A 66 -13.59 -0.21 3.64
CA GLY A 66 -12.92 -1.51 3.60
C GLY A 66 -11.63 -1.56 2.77
N SER A 67 -11.33 -0.51 1.99
CA SER A 67 -10.08 -0.43 1.21
C SER A 67 -8.83 -0.20 2.08
N GLY A 68 -7.67 -0.57 1.52
CA GLY A 68 -6.35 -0.34 2.11
C GLY A 68 -6.03 1.14 2.34
N GLN A 69 -6.28 1.96 1.32
CA GLN A 69 -6.13 3.41 1.41
C GLN A 69 -6.99 4.00 2.53
N ARG A 70 -8.23 3.53 2.69
CA ARG A 70 -9.10 3.99 3.77
C ARG A 70 -8.53 3.68 5.14
N GLY A 71 -8.00 2.47 5.32
CA GLY A 71 -7.30 2.07 6.55
C GLY A 71 -6.13 3.00 6.87
N THR A 72 -5.26 3.24 5.89
CA THR A 72 -4.08 4.10 6.06
C THR A 72 -4.47 5.55 6.35
N THR A 73 -5.48 6.07 5.65
CA THR A 73 -6.02 7.42 5.90
C THR A 73 -6.55 7.55 7.33
N GLU A 74 -7.33 6.58 7.82
CA GLU A 74 -7.87 6.61 9.19
C GLU A 74 -6.77 6.52 10.26
N VAL A 75 -5.70 5.76 10.00
CA VAL A 75 -4.51 5.71 10.88
C VAL A 75 -3.85 7.09 10.97
N LEU A 76 -3.63 7.75 9.84
CA LEU A 76 -3.06 9.10 9.83
C LEU A 76 -3.98 10.11 10.50
N MET A 77 -5.29 10.08 10.20
CA MET A 77 -6.28 10.91 10.88
C MET A 77 -6.19 10.77 12.40
N LYS A 78 -6.11 9.54 12.92
CA LYS A 78 -5.96 9.30 14.36
C LYS A 78 -4.66 9.89 14.90
N LYS A 79 -3.54 9.73 14.18
CA LYS A 79 -2.22 10.21 14.63
C LYS A 79 -2.10 11.74 14.60
N TYR A 80 -2.72 12.37 13.61
CA TYR A 80 -2.79 13.83 13.50
C TYR A 80 -3.94 14.45 14.31
N GLY A 81 -4.78 13.64 14.97
CA GLY A 81 -5.95 14.12 15.70
C GLY A 81 -7.05 14.71 14.80
N THR A 82 -7.03 14.40 13.50
CA THR A 82 -7.99 14.88 12.50
C THR A 82 -9.28 14.07 12.55
N LYS A 83 -10.42 14.76 12.60
CA LYS A 83 -11.76 14.17 12.53
C LYS A 83 -12.34 14.39 11.14
N LYS A 84 -13.34 13.57 10.77
CA LYS A 84 -14.05 13.78 9.49
C LYS A 84 -14.67 15.19 9.38
N SER A 85 -15.12 15.75 10.50
CA SER A 85 -15.70 17.10 10.60
C SER A 85 -14.68 18.22 10.37
N ASP A 86 -13.38 17.93 10.38
CA ASP A 86 -12.35 18.92 10.04
C ASP A 86 -12.25 19.14 8.54
N PHE A 87 -12.84 18.26 7.72
CA PHE A 87 -12.92 18.43 6.26
C PHE A 87 -14.21 19.17 5.90
N LYS A 88 -14.16 19.99 4.84
CA LYS A 88 -15.37 20.59 4.25
C LYS A 88 -16.29 19.52 3.68
N ILE A 89 -15.70 18.52 3.01
CA ILE A 89 -16.38 17.32 2.54
C ILE A 89 -15.41 16.15 2.72
N ALA A 90 -15.86 15.05 3.32
CA ALA A 90 -15.11 13.82 3.38
C ALA A 90 -15.78 12.77 2.48
N THR A 91 -15.24 12.55 1.28
CA THR A 91 -15.82 11.61 0.31
C THR A 91 -15.25 10.20 0.49
N GLU A 92 -15.92 9.20 -0.08
CA GLU A 92 -15.55 7.79 0.00
C GLU A 92 -15.53 7.12 -1.40
N LEU A 93 -14.95 7.84 -2.37
CA LEU A 93 -14.80 7.43 -3.76
C LEU A 93 -13.82 6.26 -3.90
N THR A 94 -14.06 5.44 -4.93
CA THR A 94 -13.18 4.35 -5.35
C THR A 94 -11.91 4.87 -6.04
N SER A 95 -10.93 3.98 -6.23
CA SER A 95 -9.66 4.31 -6.89
C SER A 95 -9.82 4.74 -8.35
N THR A 96 -10.86 4.28 -9.04
CA THR A 96 -11.16 4.64 -10.44
C THR A 96 -11.85 6.00 -10.56
N GLU A 97 -12.53 6.47 -9.51
CA GLU A 97 -13.28 7.73 -9.49
C GLU A 97 -12.44 8.92 -9.02
N GLN A 98 -11.54 8.70 -8.06
CA GLN A 98 -10.88 9.79 -7.33
C GLN A 98 -10.00 10.70 -8.18
N SER A 99 -9.28 10.16 -9.18
CA SER A 99 -8.42 10.99 -10.05
C SER A 99 -9.26 11.92 -10.92
N LYS A 100 -10.37 11.43 -11.48
CA LYS A 100 -11.32 12.27 -12.22
C LYS A 100 -11.99 13.29 -11.30
N ALA A 101 -12.42 12.89 -10.10
CA ALA A 101 -13.04 13.81 -9.15
C ALA A 101 -12.08 14.94 -8.73
N LEU A 102 -10.78 14.67 -8.62
CA LEU A 102 -9.76 15.70 -8.37
C LEU A 102 -9.67 16.66 -9.56
N CYS A 103 -9.56 16.15 -10.78
CA CYS A 103 -9.43 16.98 -11.98
C CYS A 103 -10.69 17.78 -12.32
N ASP A 104 -11.88 17.23 -12.04
CA ASP A 104 -13.16 17.95 -12.14
C ASP A 104 -13.34 18.98 -11.00
N GLY A 105 -12.37 19.09 -10.08
CA GLY A 105 -12.43 20.00 -8.95
C GLY A 105 -13.55 19.68 -7.96
N LYS A 106 -14.01 18.43 -7.88
CA LYS A 106 -15.03 17.95 -6.92
C LYS A 106 -14.42 17.67 -5.55
N ILE A 107 -13.16 17.25 -5.52
CA ILE A 107 -12.32 17.11 -4.32
C ILE A 107 -11.05 17.94 -4.49
N ASP A 108 -10.39 18.29 -3.39
CA ASP A 108 -9.15 19.06 -3.37
C ASP A 108 -7.92 18.16 -3.19
N ALA A 109 -8.12 16.99 -2.57
CA ALA A 109 -7.09 15.98 -2.36
C ALA A 109 -7.68 14.58 -2.14
N TYR A 110 -6.86 13.54 -2.30
CA TYR A 110 -7.21 12.17 -1.95
C TYR A 110 -6.00 11.37 -1.45
N GLY A 111 -6.27 10.41 -0.55
CA GLY A 111 -5.32 9.38 -0.18
C GLY A 111 -5.38 8.20 -1.15
N TYR A 112 -4.23 7.64 -1.53
CA TYR A 112 -4.17 6.45 -2.39
C TYR A 112 -3.00 5.56 -1.98
N THR A 113 -3.24 4.28 -1.66
CA THR A 113 -2.18 3.30 -1.38
C THR A 113 -1.99 2.46 -2.63
N VAL A 114 -0.87 2.63 -3.34
CA VAL A 114 -0.66 1.93 -4.62
C VAL A 114 0.83 1.82 -4.96
N GLY A 115 1.18 0.77 -5.70
CA GLY A 115 2.50 0.59 -6.28
C GLY A 115 2.94 1.74 -7.19
N VAL A 116 4.24 1.89 -7.40
CA VAL A 116 4.84 2.97 -8.19
C VAL A 116 5.70 2.39 -9.31
N PRO A 117 5.55 2.86 -10.56
CA PRO A 117 4.57 3.83 -11.05
C PRO A 117 3.15 3.24 -11.16
N ASN A 118 2.13 4.11 -11.29
CA ASN A 118 0.72 3.71 -11.41
C ASN A 118 -0.08 4.63 -12.33
N ALA A 119 -0.89 4.05 -13.21
CA ALA A 119 -1.69 4.78 -14.19
C ALA A 119 -2.74 5.72 -13.57
N GLY A 120 -3.36 5.33 -12.44
CA GLY A 120 -4.33 6.18 -11.75
C GLY A 120 -3.72 7.46 -11.18
N VAL A 121 -2.46 7.38 -10.73
CA VAL A 121 -1.68 8.56 -10.33
C VAL A 121 -1.34 9.40 -11.56
N SER A 122 -0.89 8.79 -12.65
CA SER A 122 -0.62 9.48 -13.93
C SER A 122 -1.82 10.26 -14.46
N VAL A 123 -3.04 9.71 -14.38
CA VAL A 123 -4.26 10.43 -14.78
C VAL A 123 -4.39 11.79 -14.08
N ALA A 124 -4.10 11.84 -12.79
CA ALA A 124 -4.20 13.07 -12.01
C ALA A 124 -3.00 14.02 -12.25
N THR A 125 -1.77 13.48 -12.29
CA THR A 125 -0.56 14.30 -12.48
C THR A 125 -0.49 14.88 -13.89
N ASP A 126 -0.90 14.12 -14.90
CA ASP A 126 -0.78 14.50 -16.30
C ASP A 126 -1.99 15.33 -16.75
N GLY A 127 -3.18 14.98 -16.26
CA GLY A 127 -4.44 15.61 -16.63
C GLY A 127 -4.67 16.97 -16.00
N CYS A 128 -4.53 17.09 -14.67
CA CYS A 128 -4.82 18.33 -13.94
C CYS A 128 -3.66 18.85 -13.09
N GLY A 129 -2.44 18.36 -13.32
CA GLY A 129 -1.25 18.84 -12.63
C GLY A 129 -1.24 18.52 -11.15
N ALA A 130 -1.91 17.43 -10.73
CA ALA A 130 -1.91 17.02 -9.32
C ALA A 130 -0.49 16.79 -8.81
N LYS A 131 -0.25 17.08 -7.54
CA LYS A 131 1.05 16.92 -6.88
C LYS A 131 0.95 15.91 -5.75
N ILE A 132 2.04 15.22 -5.46
CA ILE A 132 2.14 14.31 -4.31
C ILE A 132 2.87 15.08 -3.21
N ILE A 133 2.29 15.15 -2.01
CA ILE A 133 2.96 15.79 -0.87
C ILE A 133 3.88 14.81 -0.14
N ASN A 134 4.97 15.33 0.42
CA ASN A 134 5.90 14.57 1.22
C ASN A 134 5.26 14.14 2.55
N LEU A 135 5.39 12.85 2.90
CA LEU A 135 4.97 12.27 4.17
C LEU A 135 6.19 11.77 4.92
N LYS A 136 6.98 12.73 5.42
CA LYS A 136 8.24 12.49 6.15
C LYS A 136 8.30 13.37 7.41
N THR A 137 7.24 13.36 8.20
CA THR A 137 7.20 14.06 9.48
C THR A 137 7.52 13.11 10.63
N SER A 138 7.55 13.63 11.86
CA SER A 138 7.65 12.80 13.07
C SER A 138 6.48 11.83 13.22
N VAL A 139 5.31 12.14 12.64
CA VAL A 139 4.13 11.26 12.69
C VAL A 139 4.35 10.00 11.88
N GLU A 140 4.77 10.12 10.61
CA GLU A 140 5.05 8.95 9.77
C GLU A 140 6.24 8.17 10.30
N LYS A 141 7.27 8.86 10.81
CA LYS A 141 8.39 8.18 11.46
C LYS A 141 7.93 7.34 12.64
N GLY A 142 7.11 7.90 13.54
CA GLY A 142 6.55 7.14 14.66
C GLY A 142 5.63 6.00 14.24
N LEU A 143 4.97 6.11 13.08
CA LEU A 143 4.19 5.00 12.50
C LEU A 143 5.08 3.87 12.00
N VAL A 144 6.12 4.20 11.22
CA VAL A 144 7.06 3.21 10.69
C VAL A 144 7.83 2.52 11.82
N ASP A 145 8.34 3.29 12.79
CA ASP A 145 9.11 2.73 13.92
C ASP A 145 8.26 1.80 14.80
N ALA A 146 6.97 2.08 14.97
CA ALA A 146 6.09 1.33 15.86
C ALA A 146 5.39 0.13 15.21
N ASN A 147 5.42 0.00 13.88
CA ASN A 147 4.63 -0.99 13.16
C ASN A 147 5.48 -1.74 12.12
N PRO A 148 5.69 -3.06 12.27
CA PRO A 148 6.59 -3.83 11.42
C PRO A 148 6.10 -4.02 9.98
N TYR A 149 4.86 -3.63 9.70
CA TYR A 149 4.21 -3.74 8.40
C TYR A 149 4.28 -2.45 7.57
N TYR A 150 4.81 -1.35 8.13
CA TYR A 150 5.05 -0.11 7.39
C TYR A 150 6.55 0.09 7.10
N ALA A 151 6.86 0.70 5.97
CA ALA A 151 8.19 1.15 5.61
C ALA A 151 8.14 2.50 4.90
N PHE A 152 9.22 3.28 5.01
CA PHE A 152 9.40 4.44 4.14
C PHE A 152 9.70 4.00 2.70
N ALA A 153 9.23 4.80 1.75
CA ALA A 153 9.45 4.65 0.33
C ALA A 153 9.75 6.02 -0.29
N THR A 154 10.60 6.01 -1.31
CA THR A 154 10.88 7.20 -2.12
C THR A 154 10.28 7.02 -3.50
N ILE A 155 9.50 8.00 -3.94
CA ILE A 155 9.06 8.15 -5.33
C ILE A 155 10.14 9.01 -6.02
N PRO A 156 10.94 8.44 -6.93
CA PRO A 156 12.02 9.18 -7.57
C PRO A 156 11.51 10.37 -8.39
N LYS A 157 12.32 11.43 -8.46
CA LYS A 157 12.15 12.52 -9.43
C LYS A 157 11.88 11.95 -10.83
N GLY A 158 10.93 12.55 -11.53
CA GLY A 158 10.57 12.16 -12.91
C GLY A 158 9.70 10.91 -13.02
N THR A 159 9.28 10.29 -11.90
CA THR A 159 8.34 9.15 -11.94
C THR A 159 6.98 9.54 -12.53
N TYR A 160 6.50 10.74 -12.20
CA TYR A 160 5.30 11.34 -12.79
C TYR A 160 5.62 12.75 -13.30
N LYS A 161 4.79 13.28 -14.20
CA LYS A 161 4.99 14.59 -14.84
C LYS A 161 5.20 15.74 -13.85
N THR A 162 4.59 15.66 -12.67
CA THR A 162 4.62 16.69 -11.62
C THR A 162 5.58 16.38 -10.47
N THR A 163 6.36 15.29 -10.57
CA THR A 163 7.35 14.89 -9.56
C THR A 163 8.71 15.52 -9.90
N ASP A 164 8.85 16.82 -9.63
CA ASP A 164 10.06 17.61 -9.94
C ASP A 164 11.26 17.32 -9.02
N ALA A 165 11.00 16.65 -7.89
CA ALA A 165 11.98 16.20 -6.91
C ALA A 165 11.52 14.87 -6.30
N ASP A 166 12.44 14.16 -5.63
CA ASP A 166 12.12 12.96 -4.89
C ASP A 166 11.04 13.24 -3.82
N VAL A 167 10.04 12.37 -3.74
CA VAL A 167 8.99 12.43 -2.72
C VAL A 167 9.15 11.25 -1.77
N THR A 168 9.41 11.53 -0.50
CA THR A 168 9.40 10.53 0.56
C THR A 168 7.98 10.35 1.10
N THR A 169 7.57 9.10 1.21
CA THR A 169 6.33 8.70 1.88
C THR A 169 6.54 7.39 2.63
N PHE A 170 5.49 6.83 3.21
CA PHE A 170 5.49 5.52 3.83
C PHE A 170 4.35 4.68 3.26
N GLY A 171 4.39 3.38 3.46
CA GLY A 171 3.29 2.52 3.10
C GLY A 171 3.54 1.07 3.46
N VAL A 172 2.77 0.22 2.82
CA VAL A 172 2.71 -1.23 3.06
C VAL A 172 3.41 -1.97 1.94
N MET A 173 3.46 -3.29 2.05
CA MET A 173 3.76 -4.17 0.92
C MET A 173 2.51 -4.94 0.56
N ALA A 174 2.27 -5.12 -0.74
CA ALA A 174 1.35 -6.16 -1.20
C ALA A 174 1.96 -7.52 -0.88
N THR A 175 1.15 -8.44 -0.36
CA THR A 175 1.56 -9.80 0.02
C THR A 175 0.62 -10.82 -0.57
N PHE A 176 1.17 -11.95 -1.01
CA PHE A 176 0.41 -13.12 -1.39
C PHE A 176 0.25 -14.03 -0.18
N VAL A 177 -1.00 -14.39 0.13
CA VAL A 177 -1.37 -15.07 1.37
C VAL A 177 -2.25 -16.29 1.10
N THR A 178 -2.27 -17.21 2.05
CA THR A 178 -3.04 -18.45 1.99
C THR A 178 -3.47 -18.91 3.38
N SER A 179 -4.12 -20.08 3.48
CA SER A 179 -4.42 -20.76 4.73
C SER A 179 -3.38 -21.85 5.01
N ALA A 180 -3.13 -22.14 6.28
CA ALA A 180 -2.36 -23.29 6.73
C ALA A 180 -3.02 -24.64 6.37
N ASP A 181 -4.29 -24.62 5.98
CA ASP A 181 -5.04 -25.80 5.53
C ASP A 181 -4.82 -26.11 4.04
N VAL A 182 -4.17 -25.21 3.27
CA VAL A 182 -3.84 -25.48 1.87
C VAL A 182 -2.68 -26.46 1.81
N ASP A 183 -2.76 -27.44 0.91
CA ASP A 183 -1.75 -28.49 0.78
C ASP A 183 -0.35 -27.92 0.51
N GLU A 184 0.65 -28.53 1.15
CA GLU A 184 2.05 -28.10 1.05
C GLU A 184 2.55 -28.09 -0.40
N ASN A 185 2.22 -29.12 -1.18
CA ASN A 185 2.64 -29.25 -2.56
C ASN A 185 1.97 -28.21 -3.44
N VAL A 186 0.69 -27.89 -3.20
CA VAL A 186 0.00 -26.83 -3.94
C VAL A 186 0.70 -25.48 -3.73
N VAL A 187 1.02 -25.12 -2.48
CA VAL A 187 1.72 -23.86 -2.22
C VAL A 187 3.15 -23.87 -2.77
N TYR A 188 3.86 -25.00 -2.66
CA TYR A 188 5.19 -25.17 -3.25
C TYR A 188 5.17 -24.93 -4.76
N GLU A 189 4.24 -25.53 -5.49
CA GLU A 189 4.12 -25.39 -6.95
C GLU A 189 3.76 -23.97 -7.37
N VAL A 190 2.89 -23.29 -6.62
CA VAL A 190 2.58 -21.87 -6.88
C VAL A 190 3.81 -20.99 -6.71
N VAL A 191 4.57 -21.20 -5.63
CA VAL A 191 5.82 -20.46 -5.39
C VAL A 191 6.83 -20.77 -6.49
N ARG A 192 7.03 -22.03 -6.84
CA ARG A 192 7.93 -22.45 -7.92
C ARG A 192 7.56 -21.77 -9.24
N ALA A 193 6.29 -21.82 -9.62
CA ALA A 193 5.81 -21.21 -10.86
C ALA A 193 6.10 -19.70 -10.92
N VAL A 194 5.89 -18.96 -9.82
CA VAL A 194 6.17 -17.52 -9.79
C VAL A 194 7.66 -17.23 -9.84
N PHE A 195 8.46 -17.91 -9.01
CA PHE A 195 9.87 -17.55 -8.84
C PHE A 195 10.78 -18.08 -9.96
N GLU A 196 10.42 -19.20 -10.60
CA GLU A 196 11.17 -19.70 -11.77
C GLU A 196 10.84 -18.93 -13.05
N ASN A 197 9.67 -18.27 -13.10
CA ASN A 197 9.25 -17.41 -14.21
C ASN A 197 9.25 -15.92 -13.80
N LEU A 198 10.14 -15.53 -12.88
CA LEU A 198 10.10 -14.20 -12.29
C LEU A 198 10.30 -13.10 -13.33
N ASP A 199 11.15 -13.32 -14.34
CA ASP A 199 11.38 -12.32 -15.37
C ASP A 199 10.11 -12.03 -16.17
N ASP A 200 9.33 -13.05 -16.53
CA ASP A 200 8.02 -12.86 -17.14
C ASP A 200 7.04 -12.19 -16.18
N PHE A 201 7.04 -12.62 -14.90
CA PHE A 201 6.19 -12.00 -13.88
C PHE A 201 6.48 -10.50 -13.72
N ARG A 202 7.76 -10.08 -13.79
CA ARG A 202 8.17 -8.67 -13.74
C ARG A 202 7.60 -7.83 -14.89
N THR A 203 7.24 -8.45 -16.02
CA THR A 203 6.66 -7.74 -17.18
C THR A 203 5.17 -7.43 -17.02
N LEU A 204 4.46 -8.15 -16.15
CA LEU A 204 3.00 -8.03 -16.01
C LEU A 204 2.55 -6.67 -15.46
N HIS A 205 3.41 -5.98 -14.72
CA HIS A 205 3.14 -4.65 -14.23
C HIS A 205 4.43 -3.87 -13.93
N PRO A 206 4.53 -2.56 -14.23
CA PRO A 206 5.73 -1.76 -13.97
C PRO A 206 6.25 -1.81 -12.51
N ALA A 207 5.34 -1.86 -11.54
CA ALA A 207 5.70 -1.98 -10.11
C ALA A 207 6.43 -3.30 -9.76
N PHE A 208 6.37 -4.32 -10.64
CA PHE A 208 7.04 -5.60 -10.43
C PHE A 208 8.48 -5.59 -10.95
N LYS A 209 8.91 -4.57 -11.70
CA LYS A 209 10.22 -4.52 -12.37
C LYS A 209 11.40 -4.85 -11.46
N ASN A 210 11.36 -4.40 -10.20
CA ASN A 210 12.47 -4.51 -9.25
C ASN A 210 12.26 -5.59 -8.18
N LEU A 211 11.37 -6.57 -8.40
CA LEU A 211 11.14 -7.66 -7.45
C LEU A 211 12.42 -8.48 -7.25
N ASP A 212 12.92 -8.54 -6.02
CA ASP A 212 14.06 -9.39 -5.64
C ASP A 212 13.55 -10.60 -4.84
N PRO A 213 13.75 -11.84 -5.31
CA PRO A 213 13.36 -13.05 -4.59
C PRO A 213 13.77 -13.08 -3.13
N LYS A 214 15.00 -12.66 -2.81
CA LYS A 214 15.54 -12.75 -1.44
C LYS A 214 14.83 -11.78 -0.50
N LEU A 215 14.34 -10.66 -1.03
CA LEU A 215 13.54 -9.69 -0.30
C LEU A 215 12.06 -10.13 -0.23
N MET A 216 11.54 -10.71 -1.31
CA MET A 216 10.15 -11.17 -1.40
C MET A 216 9.77 -12.17 -0.31
N ILE A 217 10.71 -12.97 0.18
CA ILE A 217 10.42 -14.00 1.19
C ILE A 217 10.55 -13.51 2.64
N LYS A 218 10.90 -12.23 2.85
CA LYS A 218 11.22 -11.68 4.19
C LYS A 218 10.47 -10.38 4.48
N ASN A 219 10.36 -9.50 3.49
CA ASN A 219 9.91 -8.13 3.74
C ASN A 219 8.40 -8.07 4.01
N ALA A 220 8.04 -7.45 5.13
CA ALA A 220 6.66 -7.14 5.54
C ALA A 220 5.69 -8.34 5.56
N LEU A 221 6.22 -9.56 5.69
CA LEU A 221 5.42 -10.78 5.89
C LEU A 221 4.99 -10.87 7.35
N SER A 222 3.75 -10.49 7.61
CA SER A 222 3.21 -10.28 8.95
C SER A 222 2.47 -11.49 9.53
N ALA A 223 2.44 -12.60 8.78
CA ALA A 223 1.96 -13.91 9.23
C ALA A 223 3.07 -14.95 8.99
N PRO A 224 3.06 -16.10 9.70
CA PRO A 224 4.03 -17.17 9.45
C PRO A 224 4.02 -17.62 7.99
N LEU A 225 5.18 -17.96 7.46
CA LEU A 225 5.30 -18.53 6.12
C LEU A 225 4.57 -19.88 6.03
N HIS A 226 3.96 -20.14 4.88
CA HIS A 226 3.40 -21.46 4.58
C HIS A 226 4.52 -22.49 4.41
N LYS A 227 4.31 -23.73 4.86
CA LYS A 227 5.33 -24.80 4.81
C LYS A 227 5.84 -25.06 3.39
N GLY A 228 4.94 -25.07 2.40
CA GLY A 228 5.29 -25.27 0.99
C GLY A 228 6.17 -24.16 0.43
N ALA A 229 5.94 -22.91 0.85
CA ALA A 229 6.79 -21.77 0.50
C ALA A 229 8.18 -21.92 1.14
N VAL A 230 8.23 -22.22 2.44
CA VAL A 230 9.50 -22.45 3.17
C VAL A 230 10.32 -23.57 2.52
N LYS A 231 9.68 -24.67 2.11
CA LYS A 231 10.35 -25.78 1.43
C LYS A 231 11.07 -25.30 0.17
N TYR A 232 10.38 -24.59 -0.72
CA TYR A 232 10.98 -24.03 -1.92
C TYR A 232 12.12 -23.03 -1.61
N TYR A 233 11.93 -22.14 -0.63
CA TYR A 233 12.95 -21.13 -0.27
C TYR A 233 14.24 -21.76 0.25
N LYS A 234 14.15 -22.84 1.02
CA LYS A 234 15.32 -23.61 1.48
C LYS A 234 16.01 -24.33 0.33
N GLU A 235 15.27 -24.93 -0.59
CA GLU A 235 15.85 -25.60 -1.77
C GLU A 235 16.62 -24.62 -2.68
N LYS A 236 16.16 -23.37 -2.79
CA LYS A 236 16.89 -22.31 -3.51
C LYS A 236 18.02 -21.65 -2.68
N GLY A 237 18.21 -22.03 -1.43
CA GLY A 237 19.23 -21.48 -0.53
C GLY A 237 18.98 -20.02 -0.12
N TRP A 238 17.73 -19.58 -0.10
CA TRP A 238 17.35 -18.21 0.34
C TRP A 238 17.02 -18.13 1.83
N MET A 239 16.80 -19.30 2.44
CA MET A 239 16.55 -19.54 3.87
C MET A 239 17.49 -20.61 4.42
#